data_AF-A0A2G8K3P1-F1
#
_entry.id   AF-A0A2G8K3P1-F1
#
_cell.length_a   1.000
_cell.length_b   1.000
_cell.length_c   1.000
_cell.angle_alpha   90.00
_cell.angle_beta   90.00
_cell.angle_gamma   90.00
#
_symmetry.space_group_name_H-M   'P 1'
#
loop_
_entity.id
_entity.type
_entity.pdbx_description
1 polymer ?
#
loop_
_entity_poly.entity_id
_entity_poly.type
_entity_poly.pdbx_seq_one_letter_code
_entity_poly.pdbx_strand_id
1 'polypeptide(L)'
;MALQTEVERKTLQDYPGLMEDGHPIAAKSAFSYVPTKREHNRPKLNAFNSVKPDQASHSTYDQLFNQSDGYNNKLHRCDREHAKLRGLHVNDEEQIKFVPTLSSSVYGHKLENFNDPPGRKHVRVGHVNSEFYSRNGINVRGEEH
;
A
#
# COMPACT_ATOMS: atom_id res chain seq x y z
N MET A 1 8.29 -76.37 28.82
CA MET A 1 7.41 -75.27 29.29
C MET A 1 7.99 -73.96 28.79
N ALA A 2 7.38 -73.36 27.75
CA ALA A 2 7.78 -72.03 27.30
C ALA A 2 6.88 -71.01 28.01
N LEU A 3 7.47 -70.17 28.86
CA LEU A 3 6.78 -69.05 29.51
C LEU A 3 6.53 -67.98 28.45
N GLN A 4 5.28 -67.82 28.04
CA GLN A 4 4.86 -66.68 27.22
C GLN A 4 4.80 -65.46 28.16
N THR A 5 5.81 -64.59 28.08
CA THR A 5 5.74 -63.28 28.70
C THR A 5 4.80 -62.43 27.86
N GLU A 6 3.59 -62.19 28.36
CA GLU A 6 2.68 -61.21 27.79
C GLU A 6 3.27 -59.81 27.97
N VAL A 7 3.84 -59.28 26.89
CA VAL A 7 4.28 -57.89 26.85
C VAL A 7 3.02 -57.04 26.67
N GLU A 8 2.61 -56.36 27.74
CA GLU A 8 1.52 -55.38 27.70
C GLU A 8 1.79 -54.35 26.59
N ARG A 9 0.89 -54.31 25.60
CA ARG A 9 0.97 -53.35 24.49
C ARG A 9 0.45 -52.00 24.98
N LYS A 10 1.38 -51.10 25.31
CA LYS A 10 1.05 -49.70 25.62
C LYS A 10 0.48 -49.00 24.40
N THR A 11 -0.57 -48.23 24.61
CA THR A 11 -1.22 -47.41 23.59
C THR A 11 -0.55 -46.03 23.50
N LEU A 12 -0.79 -45.32 22.41
CA LEU A 12 -0.21 -43.98 22.19
C LEU A 12 -0.68 -42.94 23.24
N GLN A 13 -1.82 -43.20 23.89
CA GLN A 13 -2.42 -42.37 24.95
C GLN A 13 -1.63 -42.47 26.26
N ASP A 14 -0.86 -43.54 26.46
CA ASP A 14 -0.09 -43.77 27.68
C ASP A 14 1.21 -42.94 27.73
N TYR A 15 1.55 -42.25 26.63
CA TYR A 15 2.75 -41.43 26.50
C TYR A 15 2.39 -39.93 26.49
N PRO A 16 2.64 -39.18 27.59
CA PRO A 16 2.33 -37.76 27.65
C PRO A 16 3.17 -36.97 26.65
N GLY A 17 2.54 -36.03 25.94
CA GLY A 17 3.22 -35.15 24.97
C GLY A 17 3.45 -35.73 23.58
N LEU A 18 2.96 -36.95 23.28
CA LEU A 18 2.91 -37.48 21.90
C LEU A 18 1.56 -37.21 21.21
N MET A 19 0.55 -36.76 21.96
CA MET A 19 -0.77 -36.41 21.47
C MET A 19 -1.08 -34.95 21.77
N GLU A 20 -1.71 -34.27 20.81
CA GLU A 20 -2.18 -32.90 20.92
C GLU A 20 -3.58 -32.84 20.30
N ASP A 21 -4.56 -32.29 21.03
CA ASP A 21 -5.99 -32.25 20.64
C ASP A 21 -6.61 -33.62 20.26
N GLY A 22 -6.14 -34.71 20.86
CA GLY A 22 -6.64 -36.07 20.58
C GLY A 22 -6.05 -36.74 19.34
N HIS A 23 -5.05 -36.13 18.70
CA HIS A 23 -4.34 -36.70 17.55
C HIS A 23 -2.83 -36.84 17.82
N PRO A 24 -2.16 -37.87 17.27
CA PRO A 24 -0.71 -38.00 17.42
C PRO A 24 -0.02 -36.85 16.68
N ILE A 25 1.01 -36.26 17.29
CA ILE A 25 1.76 -35.13 16.70
C ILE A 25 2.34 -35.50 15.33
N ALA A 26 2.73 -36.78 15.14
CA ALA A 26 3.23 -37.28 13.85
C ALA A 26 2.19 -37.24 12.70
N ALA A 27 0.90 -37.16 13.01
CA ALA A 27 -0.16 -37.01 11.99
C ALA A 27 -0.44 -35.55 11.63
N LYS A 28 0.07 -34.58 12.41
CA LYS A 28 -0.09 -33.16 12.11
C LYS A 28 0.88 -32.76 10.99
N SER A 29 0.40 -31.94 10.05
CA SER A 29 1.25 -31.33 9.02
C SER A 29 2.28 -30.40 9.66
N ALA A 30 3.46 -30.25 9.04
CA ALA A 30 4.48 -29.28 9.46
C ALA A 30 3.95 -27.84 9.54
N PHE A 31 2.85 -27.53 8.85
CA PHE A 31 2.20 -26.22 8.86
C PHE A 31 1.02 -26.09 9.84
N SER A 32 0.68 -27.15 10.58
CA SER A 32 -0.46 -27.13 11.52
C SER A 32 -0.30 -26.13 12.66
N TYR A 33 0.94 -25.85 13.06
CA TYR A 33 1.26 -24.85 14.10
C TYR A 33 1.20 -23.41 13.58
N VAL A 34 1.12 -23.20 12.26
CA VAL A 34 1.04 -21.85 11.69
C VAL A 34 -0.39 -21.35 11.87
N PRO A 35 -0.63 -20.28 12.66
CA PRO A 35 -1.96 -19.75 12.84
C PRO A 35 -2.53 -19.29 11.50
N THR A 36 -3.75 -19.72 11.18
CA THR A 36 -4.47 -19.29 9.97
C THR A 36 -4.85 -17.82 10.02
N LYS A 37 -4.87 -17.23 11.23
CA LYS A 37 -5.14 -15.83 11.50
C LYS A 37 -3.99 -15.21 12.30
N ARG A 38 -3.66 -13.97 12.00
CA ARG A 38 -2.70 -13.20 12.79
C ARG A 38 -3.39 -12.68 14.04
N GLU A 39 -3.34 -13.44 15.14
CA GLU A 39 -3.89 -13.10 16.46
C GLU A 39 -3.01 -12.10 17.24
N HIS A 40 -2.56 -11.03 16.58
CA HIS A 40 -1.80 -9.97 17.24
C HIS A 40 -2.52 -8.64 17.12
N ASN A 41 -2.97 -8.15 18.28
CA ASN A 41 -3.66 -6.89 18.62
C ASN A 41 -2.99 -5.59 18.15
N ARG A 42 -2.07 -5.62 17.17
CA ARG A 42 -1.54 -4.41 16.57
C ARG A 42 -2.50 -3.97 15.45
N PRO A 43 -3.05 -2.74 15.52
CA PRO A 43 -3.86 -2.21 14.43
C PRO A 43 -3.05 -2.26 13.13
N LYS A 44 -3.64 -2.81 12.07
CA LYS A 44 -2.99 -2.81 10.74
C LYS A 44 -2.92 -1.37 10.27
N LEU A 45 -1.73 -0.81 10.25
CA LEU A 45 -1.52 0.56 9.78
C LEU A 45 -1.37 0.56 8.26
N ASN A 46 -1.91 1.57 7.58
CA ASN A 46 -1.63 1.78 6.16
C ASN A 46 -0.26 2.46 5.96
N ALA A 47 0.13 2.68 4.71
CA ALA A 47 1.36 3.42 4.38
C ALA A 47 1.33 4.88 4.89
N PHE A 48 0.16 5.35 5.29
CA PHE A 48 -0.10 6.62 5.94
C PHE A 48 -0.31 6.51 7.44
N ASN A 49 0.15 5.45 8.09
CA ASN A 49 0.08 5.33 9.55
C ASN A 49 -1.34 5.60 10.10
N SER A 50 -2.37 5.45 9.27
CA SER A 50 -3.76 5.49 9.64
C SER A 50 -4.19 4.06 9.96
N VAL A 51 -5.14 3.93 10.87
CA VAL A 51 -5.69 2.63 11.23
C VAL A 51 -6.49 2.15 10.02
N LYS A 52 -6.06 1.04 9.40
CA LYS A 52 -6.90 0.39 8.41
C LYS A 52 -8.15 -0.13 9.11
N PRO A 53 -9.35 0.09 8.55
CA PRO A 53 -10.53 -0.60 9.03
C PRO A 53 -10.25 -2.10 9.01
N ASP A 54 -10.79 -2.82 10.00
CA ASP A 54 -10.61 -4.26 10.12
C ASP A 54 -11.11 -4.93 8.84
N GLN A 55 -10.16 -5.23 7.95
CA GLN A 55 -10.42 -6.16 6.87
C GLN A 55 -10.59 -7.50 7.54
N ALA A 56 -11.83 -8.00 7.50
CA ALA A 56 -12.22 -9.27 8.06
C ALA A 56 -11.12 -10.30 7.74
N SER A 57 -10.72 -11.06 8.76
CA SER A 57 -9.63 -12.03 8.65
C SER A 57 -10.06 -13.16 7.70
N HIS A 58 -9.98 -12.91 6.41
CA HIS A 58 -10.26 -13.89 5.38
C HIS A 58 -9.11 -14.88 5.36
N SER A 59 -9.44 -16.16 5.30
CA SER A 59 -8.44 -17.18 4.99
C SER A 59 -7.80 -16.84 3.63
N THR A 60 -6.56 -17.24 3.39
CA THR A 60 -5.90 -17.04 2.10
C THR A 60 -6.73 -17.63 0.96
N TYR A 61 -7.47 -18.71 1.24
CA TYR A 61 -8.41 -19.32 0.32
C TYR A 61 -9.56 -18.37 -0.03
N ASP A 62 -10.27 -17.81 0.97
CA ASP A 62 -11.38 -16.88 0.72
C ASP A 62 -10.91 -15.64 -0.05
N GLN A 63 -9.70 -15.14 0.21
CA GLN A 63 -9.13 -14.01 -0.53
C GLN A 63 -8.88 -14.30 -2.01
N LEU A 64 -8.54 -15.55 -2.34
CA LEU A 64 -8.24 -15.95 -3.72
C LEU A 64 -9.50 -16.34 -4.48
N PHE A 65 -10.48 -16.95 -3.81
CA PHE A 65 -11.62 -17.59 -4.47
C PHE A 65 -12.97 -16.88 -4.25
N ASN A 66 -13.11 -16.02 -3.24
CA ASN A 66 -14.34 -15.24 -2.97
C ASN A 66 -14.14 -13.74 -3.25
N GLN A 67 -13.47 -13.40 -4.34
CA GLN A 67 -13.40 -12.01 -4.79
C GLN A 67 -14.73 -11.62 -5.42
N SER A 68 -15.34 -10.52 -4.95
CA SER A 68 -16.44 -9.91 -5.69
C SER A 68 -15.86 -9.31 -6.97
N ASP A 69 -16.33 -9.76 -8.14
CA ASP A 69 -15.80 -9.34 -9.46
C ASP A 69 -15.97 -7.85 -9.77
N GLY A 70 -16.54 -7.06 -8.85
CA GLY A 70 -16.60 -5.60 -8.91
C GLY A 70 -17.29 -5.03 -10.15
N TYR A 71 -18.03 -5.88 -10.87
CA TYR A 71 -18.72 -5.49 -12.08
C TYR A 71 -20.02 -4.78 -11.70
N ASN A 72 -20.04 -3.47 -11.91
CA ASN A 72 -21.25 -2.69 -11.81
C ASN A 72 -21.90 -2.59 -13.20
N ASN A 73 -22.96 -3.36 -13.42
CA ASN A 73 -23.72 -3.39 -14.67
C ASN A 73 -24.38 -2.05 -15.05
N LYS A 74 -24.43 -1.08 -14.13
CA LYS A 74 -24.92 0.29 -14.39
C LYS A 74 -23.82 1.24 -14.86
N LEU A 75 -22.55 0.82 -14.83
CA LEU A 75 -21.40 1.58 -15.29
C LEU A 75 -20.89 1.03 -16.63
N HIS A 76 -20.20 1.89 -17.39
CA HIS A 76 -19.61 1.48 -18.66
C HIS A 76 -18.62 0.33 -18.45
N ARG A 77 -18.45 -0.57 -19.43
CA ARG A 77 -17.64 -1.81 -19.32
C ARG A 77 -16.20 -1.59 -18.81
N CYS A 78 -15.65 -0.38 -19.01
CA CYS A 78 -14.30 -0.01 -18.58
C CYS A 78 -14.23 0.51 -17.13
N ASP A 79 -15.36 0.85 -16.52
CA ASP A 79 -15.46 1.38 -15.17
C ASP A 79 -15.60 0.21 -14.18
N ARG A 80 -14.48 -0.17 -13.57
CA ARG A 80 -14.44 -1.12 -12.44
C ARG A 80 -15.23 -0.58 -11.25
N GLU A 81 -15.51 -1.42 -10.26
CA GLU A 81 -16.27 -1.10 -9.03
C GLU A 81 -15.94 0.27 -8.41
N HIS A 82 -14.66 0.62 -8.38
CA HIS A 82 -14.15 1.86 -7.78
C HIS A 82 -13.82 2.95 -8.80
N ALA A 83 -14.42 2.92 -9.99
CA ALA A 83 -14.27 3.99 -10.97
C ALA A 83 -14.61 5.35 -10.35
N LYS A 84 -13.79 6.37 -10.65
CA LYS A 84 -13.89 7.72 -10.07
C LYS A 84 -13.81 7.73 -8.53
N LEU A 85 -13.07 6.79 -7.94
CA LEU A 85 -12.87 6.68 -6.48
C LEU A 85 -14.17 6.38 -5.71
N ARG A 86 -15.21 5.86 -6.38
CA ARG A 86 -16.47 5.47 -5.72
C ARG A 86 -16.21 4.38 -4.68
N GLY A 87 -16.58 4.66 -3.43
CA GLY A 87 -16.39 3.74 -2.30
C GLY A 87 -14.96 3.68 -1.77
N LEU A 88 -14.04 4.47 -2.34
CA LEU A 88 -12.68 4.62 -1.81
C LEU A 88 -12.58 5.95 -1.05
N HIS A 89 -12.21 5.87 0.23
CA HIS A 89 -12.00 7.02 1.10
C HIS A 89 -10.54 7.48 1.06
N VAL A 90 -10.02 7.67 -0.16
CA VAL A 90 -8.57 7.93 -0.39
C VAL A 90 -8.09 9.15 0.39
N ASN A 91 -8.87 10.23 0.40
CA ASN A 91 -8.53 11.44 1.15
C ASN A 91 -8.42 11.15 2.66
N ASP A 92 -9.39 10.44 3.23
CA ASP A 92 -9.40 10.11 4.66
C ASP A 92 -8.25 9.16 5.03
N GLU A 93 -7.87 8.25 4.12
CA GLU A 93 -6.71 7.37 4.28
C GLU A 93 -5.37 8.10 4.21
N GLU A 94 -5.27 9.15 3.39
CA GLU A 94 -4.07 9.96 3.14
C GLU A 94 -3.85 11.06 4.20
N GLN A 95 -4.88 11.39 4.99
CA GLN A 95 -4.86 12.52 5.94
C GLN A 95 -4.01 12.31 7.20
N ILE A 96 -3.70 11.07 7.61
CA ILE A 96 -2.95 10.81 8.85
C ILE A 96 -1.47 10.51 8.53
N LYS A 97 -0.52 10.96 9.37
CA LYS A 97 0.91 10.55 9.50
C LYS A 97 1.59 11.39 10.61
N PHE A 98 2.48 10.83 11.46
CA PHE A 98 3.40 11.64 12.31
C PHE A 98 4.90 11.54 11.93
N VAL A 99 5.43 10.42 11.43
CA VAL A 99 6.43 10.46 10.32
C VAL A 99 6.24 9.25 9.40
N PRO A 100 6.10 9.50 8.08
CA PRO A 100 5.95 8.45 7.07
C PRO A 100 7.18 7.97 6.33
N THR A 101 7.03 6.78 5.74
CA THR A 101 7.87 6.23 4.69
C THR A 101 8.13 7.23 3.56
N LEU A 102 9.41 7.44 3.26
CA LEU A 102 9.89 8.23 2.14
C LEU A 102 9.71 7.42 0.85
N SER A 103 8.70 7.76 0.05
CA SER A 103 8.70 7.36 -1.36
C SER A 103 9.88 8.05 -2.04
N SER A 104 10.51 7.38 -3.02
CA SER A 104 11.69 7.88 -3.76
C SER A 104 11.51 9.28 -4.38
N SER A 105 10.28 9.79 -4.47
CA SER A 105 9.94 11.16 -4.85
C SER A 105 10.30 12.25 -3.83
N VAL A 106 10.73 11.90 -2.61
CA VAL A 106 11.19 12.89 -1.61
C VAL A 106 12.54 13.51 -1.97
N TYR A 107 13.29 12.91 -2.89
CA TYR A 107 14.37 13.61 -3.57
C TYR A 107 13.79 14.41 -4.75
N GLY A 108 13.61 15.74 -4.58
CA GLY A 108 13.48 16.67 -5.70
C GLY A 108 12.20 17.53 -5.82
N HIS A 109 11.13 17.27 -5.06
CA HIS A 109 9.82 17.94 -5.28
C HIS A 109 9.39 18.97 -4.21
N LYS A 110 10.32 19.65 -3.55
CA LYS A 110 9.97 20.80 -2.69
C LYS A 110 9.93 22.09 -3.49
N LEU A 111 8.92 22.26 -4.35
CA LEU A 111 8.75 23.49 -5.13
C LEU A 111 8.51 24.74 -4.26
N GLU A 112 7.96 24.57 -3.05
CA GLU A 112 7.76 25.69 -2.11
C GLU A 112 9.05 26.16 -1.45
N ASN A 113 10.04 25.28 -1.30
CA ASN A 113 11.35 25.62 -0.76
C ASN A 113 12.27 25.97 -1.93
N PHE A 114 12.19 27.21 -2.40
CA PHE A 114 13.04 27.78 -3.46
C PHE A 114 14.50 27.96 -2.99
N ASN A 115 15.09 26.90 -2.43
CA ASN A 115 16.39 26.91 -1.77
C ASN A 115 17.56 27.06 -2.75
N ASP A 116 17.32 26.77 -4.04
CA ASP A 116 18.25 27.02 -5.14
C ASP A 116 17.50 27.62 -6.33
N PRO A 117 17.32 28.96 -6.37
CA PRO A 117 16.75 29.62 -7.54
C PRO A 117 17.65 29.32 -8.75
N PRO A 118 17.14 28.74 -9.86
CA PRO A 118 17.96 28.42 -11.01
C PRO A 118 18.69 29.68 -11.49
N GLY A 119 20.03 29.67 -11.39
CA GLY A 119 20.86 30.85 -11.68
C GLY A 119 20.65 31.32 -13.12
N ARG A 120 20.05 32.51 -13.28
CA ARG A 120 19.73 33.07 -14.61
C ARG A 120 20.92 33.70 -15.35
N LYS A 121 22.16 33.29 -15.05
CA LYS A 121 23.39 33.91 -15.57
C LYS A 121 23.52 33.82 -17.10
N HIS A 122 22.89 32.82 -17.74
CA HIS A 122 22.97 32.58 -19.19
C HIS A 122 21.61 32.35 -19.83
N VAL A 123 20.56 33.05 -19.37
CA VAL A 123 19.22 32.91 -19.96
C VAL A 123 19.14 33.64 -21.30
N ARG A 124 18.43 33.06 -22.28
CA ARG A 124 18.15 33.72 -23.56
C ARG A 124 17.23 34.92 -23.32
N VAL A 125 17.73 36.12 -23.62
CA VAL A 125 16.95 37.37 -23.57
C VAL A 125 16.44 37.68 -24.98
N GLY A 126 15.14 37.96 -25.09
CA GLY A 126 14.47 38.25 -26.36
C GLY A 126 14.66 39.69 -26.82
N HIS A 127 15.90 40.11 -27.07
CA HIS A 127 16.26 41.50 -27.44
C HIS A 127 15.45 42.04 -28.62
N VAL A 128 15.28 41.24 -29.68
CA VAL A 128 14.50 41.62 -30.87
C VAL A 128 13.07 41.97 -30.49
N ASN A 129 12.43 41.14 -29.67
CA ASN A 129 11.04 41.36 -29.28
C ASN A 129 10.87 42.57 -28.36
N SER A 130 11.85 42.87 -27.50
CA SER A 130 11.79 44.00 -26.57
C SER A 130 12.16 45.34 -27.20
N GLU A 131 13.10 45.35 -28.16
CA GLU A 131 13.66 46.59 -28.72
C GLU A 131 12.94 47.00 -30.00
N PHE A 132 12.56 46.06 -30.87
CA PHE A 132 11.99 46.39 -32.18
C PHE A 132 10.48 46.63 -32.13
N TYR A 133 9.77 46.04 -31.18
CA TYR A 133 8.31 46.12 -31.11
C TYR A 133 7.87 46.92 -29.88
N SER A 134 7.37 48.14 -30.10
CA SER A 134 6.77 48.94 -29.03
C SER A 134 5.30 48.54 -28.81
N ARG A 135 4.87 48.52 -27.54
CA ARG A 135 3.44 48.31 -27.20
C ARG A 135 2.56 49.51 -27.55
N ASN A 136 3.13 50.71 -27.54
CA ASN A 136 2.43 51.96 -27.83
C ASN A 136 2.91 52.47 -29.20
N GLY A 137 1.96 52.90 -30.03
CA GLY A 137 2.17 53.23 -31.45
C GLY A 137 3.09 54.44 -31.75
N ILE A 138 3.08 54.82 -33.04
CA ILE A 138 4.15 55.47 -33.83
C ILE A 138 4.49 56.93 -33.44
N ASN A 139 3.94 57.50 -32.37
CA ASN A 139 4.23 58.90 -31.98
C ASN A 139 5.59 59.02 -31.27
N VAL A 140 6.67 58.81 -32.01
CA VAL A 140 8.02 59.20 -31.61
C VAL A 140 8.11 60.70 -31.85
N ARG A 141 8.17 61.52 -30.80
CA ARG A 141 8.46 62.95 -30.94
C ARG A 141 9.88 63.06 -31.52
N GLY A 142 10.00 63.64 -32.72
CA GLY A 142 11.30 63.95 -33.29
C GLY A 142 11.99 65.00 -32.42
N GLU A 143 13.21 64.72 -31.97
CA GLU A 143 14.08 65.73 -31.40
C GLU A 143 14.49 66.67 -32.55
N GLU A 144 13.98 67.90 -32.55
CA GLU A 144 14.45 68.94 -33.45
C GLU A 144 15.81 69.43 -32.96
N HIS A 145 16.86 69.18 -33.75
CA HIS A 145 18.20 69.71 -33.55
C HIS A 145 18.30 71.16 -34.02
#